data_AF-A0A2I0KHM5-F1
#
_entry.id   AF-A0A2I0KHM5-F1
#
_cell.length_a   1.000
_cell.length_b   1.000
_cell.length_c   1.000
_cell.angle_alpha   90.00
_cell.angle_beta   90.00
_cell.angle_gamma   90.00
#
_symmetry.space_group_name_H-M   'P 1'
#
loop_
_entity.id
_entity.type
_entity.pdbx_description
1 polymer ?
#
loop_
_entity_poly.entity_id
_entity_poly.type
_entity_poly.pdbx_seq_one_letter_code
_entity_poly.pdbx_strand_id
1 'polypeptide(L)'
;MWDPVAYALGFIDCDNISARCMLTIFALFATKTEASLLRMLKGSPDVYLSGPIRKYIMDKGGRFHLRWGCREVLYAKSASGDTYITGLAVSKATDKKVVKADAYVAACDVPGIKRLLPAQWRDWEFFDNIYKLVGVPVVTVQLRYNGWVTELQDLERSRQLRQAAGLDNLLYTPDADFSCFADLALASPEDYYIEGQGSLLQCVLTPGDPYMPLTNDEIIKRVTKQV
;
A
#
# COMPACT_ATOMS: atom_id res chain seq x y z
N MET A 1 19.81 14.02 -2.89
CA MET A 1 20.38 12.64 -3.04
C MET A 1 19.63 11.63 -2.20
N TRP A 2 19.32 11.93 -0.93
CA TRP A 2 18.65 10.99 -0.03
C TRP A 2 17.12 10.96 -0.17
N ASP A 3 16.52 12.00 -0.76
CA ASP A 3 15.06 12.10 -0.90
C ASP A 3 14.42 10.93 -1.65
N PRO A 4 14.98 10.38 -2.74
CA PRO A 4 14.42 9.17 -3.36
C PRO A 4 14.31 7.99 -2.39
N VAL A 5 15.27 7.84 -1.49
CA VAL A 5 15.25 6.77 -0.46
C VAL A 5 14.22 7.10 0.62
N ALA A 6 14.18 8.33 1.10
CA ALA A 6 13.20 8.76 2.10
C ALA A 6 11.77 8.64 1.59
N TYR A 7 11.52 9.09 0.35
CA TYR A 7 10.24 8.94 -0.32
C TYR A 7 9.88 7.46 -0.55
N ALA A 8 10.81 6.61 -0.96
CA ALA A 8 10.50 5.19 -1.14
C ALA A 8 10.15 4.46 0.17
N LEU A 9 10.66 4.92 1.30
CA LEU A 9 10.44 4.28 2.61
C LEU A 9 9.24 4.85 3.38
N GLY A 10 9.12 6.17 3.38
CA GLY A 10 8.15 6.90 4.20
C GLY A 10 7.27 7.88 3.44
N PHE A 11 7.47 8.02 2.13
CA PHE A 11 6.72 8.91 1.25
C PHE A 11 6.81 10.40 1.62
N ILE A 12 7.83 10.77 2.40
CA ILE A 12 8.18 12.13 2.83
C ILE A 12 9.67 12.39 2.62
N ASP A 13 10.05 13.65 2.52
CA ASP A 13 11.44 14.08 2.28
C ASP A 13 12.37 13.87 3.49
N CYS A 14 13.66 14.14 3.30
CA CYS A 14 14.65 14.01 4.35
C CYS A 14 14.51 15.02 5.50
N ASP A 15 13.85 16.16 5.26
CA ASP A 15 13.62 17.19 6.29
C ASP A 15 12.50 16.78 7.26
N ASN A 16 11.57 15.94 6.80
CA ASN A 16 10.41 15.50 7.55
C ASN A 16 10.52 14.07 8.10
N ILE A 17 11.34 13.20 7.49
CA ILE A 17 11.49 11.81 7.95
C ILE A 17 12.33 11.70 9.23
N SER A 18 11.91 10.82 10.16
CA SER A 18 12.73 10.52 11.33
C SER A 18 14.01 9.77 10.92
N ALA A 19 15.17 10.25 11.38
CA ALA A 19 16.44 9.55 11.21
C ALA A 19 16.41 8.09 11.72
N ARG A 20 15.57 7.79 12.73
CA ARG A 20 15.40 6.42 13.22
C ARG A 20 14.86 5.48 12.14
N CYS A 21 13.94 5.94 11.30
CA CYS A 21 13.39 5.14 10.20
C CYS A 21 14.50 4.74 9.22
N MET A 22 15.28 5.73 8.78
CA MET A 22 16.41 5.54 7.86
C MET A 22 17.50 4.64 8.45
N LEU A 23 17.92 4.89 9.69
CA LEU A 23 18.97 4.09 10.34
C LEU A 23 18.54 2.64 10.57
N THR A 24 17.25 2.40 10.80
CA THR A 24 16.74 1.03 11.00
C THR A 24 16.87 0.22 9.71
N ILE A 25 16.51 0.79 8.55
CA ILE A 25 16.64 0.08 7.28
C ILE A 25 18.11 -0.10 6.87
N PHE A 26 18.96 0.91 7.09
CA PHE A 26 20.38 0.79 6.78
C PHE A 26 21.08 -0.23 7.67
N ALA A 27 20.71 -0.32 8.94
CA ALA A 27 21.19 -1.38 9.83
C ALA A 27 20.75 -2.76 9.33
N LEU A 28 19.53 -2.90 8.80
CA LEU A 28 19.06 -4.16 8.21
C LEU A 28 19.91 -4.55 7.00
N PHE A 29 20.16 -3.62 6.07
CA PHE A 29 20.99 -3.88 4.89
C PHE A 29 22.45 -4.18 5.24
N ALA A 30 23.00 -3.49 6.24
CA ALA A 30 24.38 -3.71 6.68
C ALA A 30 24.57 -5.08 7.37
N THR A 31 23.53 -5.62 8.01
CA THR A 31 23.63 -6.84 8.84
C THR A 31 23.15 -8.10 8.15
N LYS A 32 22.43 -7.99 7.03
CA LYS A 32 21.86 -9.14 6.30
C LYS A 32 22.16 -9.01 4.81
N THR A 33 23.07 -9.84 4.31
CA THR A 33 23.58 -9.82 2.92
C THR A 33 22.47 -9.82 1.86
N GLU A 34 21.38 -10.55 2.08
CA GLU A 34 20.28 -10.64 1.11
C GLU A 34 19.14 -9.65 1.39
N ALA A 35 19.19 -8.85 2.47
CA ALA A 35 18.06 -7.99 2.83
C ALA A 35 17.86 -6.81 1.88
N SER A 36 18.86 -6.47 1.07
CA SER A 36 18.77 -5.46 0.01
C SER A 36 18.28 -6.02 -1.33
N LEU A 37 18.11 -7.35 -1.47
CA LEU A 37 17.56 -7.95 -2.69
C LEU A 37 16.05 -7.73 -2.75
N LEU A 38 15.63 -6.90 -3.70
CA LEU A 38 14.23 -6.65 -3.97
C LEU A 38 13.65 -7.74 -4.86
N ARG A 39 12.46 -8.22 -4.51
CA ARG A 39 11.70 -9.20 -5.30
C ARG A 39 10.30 -8.66 -5.51
N MET A 40 9.87 -8.67 -6.77
CA MET A 40 8.52 -8.27 -7.14
C MET A 40 7.59 -9.48 -7.06
N LEU A 41 6.35 -9.25 -6.61
CA LEU A 41 5.33 -10.28 -6.72
C LEU A 41 5.03 -10.49 -8.20
N LYS A 42 4.95 -11.75 -8.64
CA LYS A 42 4.81 -12.07 -10.07
C LYS A 42 3.52 -11.60 -10.75
N GLY A 43 2.52 -11.17 -9.98
CA GLY A 43 1.25 -10.65 -10.46
C GLY A 43 0.45 -10.00 -9.34
N SER A 44 -0.87 -10.00 -9.46
CA SER A 44 -1.82 -9.41 -8.51
C SER A 44 -1.63 -9.93 -7.08
N PRO A 45 -1.53 -9.02 -6.08
CA PRO A 45 -1.54 -9.39 -4.67
C PRO A 45 -2.81 -10.13 -4.20
N ASP A 46 -3.95 -9.97 -4.89
CA ASP A 46 -5.14 -10.77 -4.56
C ASP A 46 -4.93 -12.25 -4.94
N VAL A 47 -4.31 -12.52 -6.09
CA VAL A 47 -4.14 -13.89 -6.60
C VAL A 47 -2.95 -14.58 -5.94
N TYR A 48 -1.82 -13.88 -5.81
CA TYR A 48 -0.54 -14.52 -5.46
C TYR A 48 -0.10 -14.32 -4.00
N LEU A 49 -0.80 -13.51 -3.22
CA LEU A 49 -0.49 -13.30 -1.81
C LEU A 49 -1.71 -13.51 -0.90
N SER A 50 -2.71 -12.64 -1.00
CA SER A 50 -3.84 -12.67 -0.09
C SER A 50 -4.84 -13.80 -0.40
N GLY A 51 -4.94 -14.24 -1.65
CA GLY A 51 -5.74 -15.39 -2.07
C GLY A 51 -5.31 -16.70 -1.41
N PRO A 52 -4.03 -17.10 -1.47
CA PRO A 52 -3.51 -18.27 -0.77
C PRO A 52 -3.73 -18.20 0.74
N ILE A 53 -3.51 -17.02 1.36
CA ILE A 53 -3.75 -16.80 2.79
C ILE A 53 -5.24 -16.99 3.12
N ARG A 54 -6.13 -16.38 2.33
CA ARG A 54 -7.59 -16.50 2.47
C ARG A 54 -8.03 -17.96 2.35
N LYS A 55 -7.52 -18.69 1.35
CA LYS A 55 -7.83 -20.10 1.15
C LYS A 55 -7.40 -20.92 2.38
N TYR A 56 -6.17 -20.75 2.84
CA TYR A 56 -5.66 -21.45 4.02
C TYR A 56 -6.54 -21.23 5.26
N ILE A 57 -6.94 -19.98 5.51
CA ILE A 57 -7.83 -19.64 6.63
C ILE A 57 -9.20 -20.30 6.48
N MET A 58 -9.79 -20.29 5.28
CA MET A 58 -11.09 -20.92 5.01
C MET A 58 -11.05 -22.45 5.12
N ASP A 59 -9.99 -23.09 4.64
CA ASP A 59 -9.77 -24.55 4.76
C ASP A 59 -9.68 -24.98 6.24
N LYS A 60 -9.29 -24.06 7.14
CA LYS A 60 -9.23 -24.26 8.59
C LYS A 60 -10.52 -23.83 9.33
N GLY A 61 -11.60 -23.53 8.60
CA GLY A 61 -12.90 -23.14 9.17
C GLY A 61 -13.02 -21.65 9.49
N GLY A 62 -12.04 -20.83 9.12
CA GLY A 62 -12.13 -19.38 9.20
C GLY A 62 -13.17 -18.81 8.23
N ARG A 63 -13.72 -17.63 8.56
CA ARG A 63 -14.83 -17.01 7.81
C ARG A 63 -14.48 -15.58 7.44
N PHE A 64 -14.72 -15.22 6.19
CA PHE A 64 -14.57 -13.85 5.70
C PHE A 64 -15.95 -13.23 5.45
N HIS A 65 -16.21 -12.09 6.07
CA HIS A 65 -17.46 -11.35 5.93
C HIS A 65 -17.22 -10.02 5.22
N LEU A 66 -17.13 -10.08 3.88
CA LEU A 66 -16.89 -8.89 3.07
C LEU A 66 -18.10 -7.94 3.08
N ARG A 67 -17.83 -6.64 2.93
CA ARG A 67 -18.82 -5.55 2.95
C ARG A 67 -19.59 -5.42 4.27
N TRP A 68 -19.08 -6.00 5.35
CA TRP A 68 -19.58 -5.79 6.71
C TRP A 68 -18.66 -4.81 7.43
N GLY A 69 -19.07 -3.54 7.49
CA GLY A 69 -18.31 -2.51 8.20
C GLY A 69 -18.56 -2.58 9.70
N CYS A 70 -17.50 -2.61 10.51
CA CYS A 70 -17.58 -2.39 11.95
C CYS A 70 -17.94 -0.93 12.23
N ARG A 71 -19.03 -0.70 12.96
CA ARG A 71 -19.58 0.62 13.26
C ARG A 71 -19.25 1.07 14.66
N GLU A 72 -19.24 0.14 15.60
CA GLU A 72 -19.07 0.44 17.01
C GLU A 72 -18.46 -0.75 17.74
N VAL A 73 -17.54 -0.45 18.66
CA VAL A 73 -17.07 -1.39 19.67
C VAL A 73 -18.02 -1.28 20.86
N LEU A 74 -18.74 -2.36 21.16
CA LEU A 74 -19.59 -2.43 22.34
C LEU A 74 -18.75 -2.90 23.53
N TYR A 75 -18.74 -2.14 24.61
CA TYR A 75 -17.95 -2.44 25.80
C TYR A 75 -18.71 -2.12 27.08
N ALA A 76 -18.30 -2.76 28.18
CA ALA A 76 -18.85 -2.56 29.51
C ALA A 76 -17.72 -2.52 30.55
N LYS A 77 -18.04 -2.08 31.76
CA LYS A 77 -17.15 -2.18 32.92
C LYS A 77 -17.55 -3.36 33.79
N SER A 78 -16.58 -4.09 34.30
CA SER A 78 -16.78 -5.12 35.31
C SER A 78 -17.11 -4.48 36.66
N ALA A 79 -17.50 -5.30 37.65
CA ALA A 79 -17.65 -4.85 39.02
C ALA A 79 -16.34 -4.33 39.64
N SER A 80 -15.17 -4.80 39.16
CA SER A 80 -13.84 -4.30 39.53
C SER A 80 -13.46 -2.99 38.83
N GLY A 81 -14.26 -2.53 37.86
CA GLY A 81 -14.00 -1.31 37.09
C GLY A 81 -13.23 -1.52 35.78
N ASP A 82 -12.85 -2.77 35.47
CA ASP A 82 -12.12 -3.12 34.25
C ASP A 82 -13.02 -3.05 33.02
N THR A 83 -12.54 -2.44 31.95
CA THR A 83 -13.27 -2.38 30.69
C THR A 83 -13.09 -3.67 29.88
N TYR A 84 -14.18 -4.24 29.38
CA TYR A 84 -14.17 -5.41 28.50
C TYR A 84 -15.15 -5.24 27.34
N ILE A 85 -14.83 -5.87 26.20
CA ILE A 85 -15.63 -5.80 24.98
C ILE A 85 -16.76 -6.84 25.06
N THR A 86 -17.99 -6.42 24.77
CA THR A 86 -19.20 -7.27 24.75
C THR A 86 -19.62 -7.67 23.34
N GLY A 87 -19.11 -6.97 22.31
CA GLY A 87 -19.34 -7.29 20.91
C GLY A 87 -18.87 -6.20 19.95
N LEU A 88 -18.96 -6.50 18.65
CA LEU A 88 -18.79 -5.52 17.58
C LEU A 88 -20.11 -5.34 16.84
N ALA A 89 -20.63 -4.11 16.81
CA ALA A 89 -21.78 -3.79 15.98
C ALA A 89 -21.30 -3.63 14.53
N VAL A 90 -21.78 -4.50 13.64
CA VAL A 90 -21.41 -4.51 12.23
C VAL A 90 -22.65 -4.32 11.36
N SER A 91 -22.46 -3.75 10.17
CA SER A 91 -23.56 -3.53 9.22
C SER A 91 -23.14 -3.74 7.78
N LYS A 92 -24.11 -4.14 6.95
CA LYS A 92 -24.00 -4.27 5.50
C LYS A 92 -25.32 -3.80 4.87
N ALA A 93 -25.29 -2.75 4.06
CA ALA A 93 -26.50 -2.12 3.52
C ALA A 93 -27.51 -1.82 4.65
N THR A 94 -28.69 -2.45 4.63
CA THR A 94 -29.74 -2.32 5.66
C THR A 94 -29.57 -3.28 6.83
N ASP A 95 -28.73 -4.30 6.70
CA ASP A 95 -28.56 -5.34 7.72
C ASP A 95 -27.63 -4.87 8.84
N LYS A 96 -28.00 -5.22 10.07
CA LYS A 96 -27.24 -4.95 11.29
C LYS A 96 -27.16 -6.22 12.12
N LYS A 97 -25.99 -6.48 12.72
CA LYS A 97 -25.84 -7.53 13.73
C LYS A 97 -24.74 -7.18 14.71
N VAL A 98 -24.77 -7.83 15.86
CA VAL A 98 -23.68 -7.80 16.83
C VAL A 98 -22.90 -9.09 16.73
N VAL A 99 -21.59 -8.99 16.50
CA VAL A 99 -20.68 -10.13 16.51
C VAL A 99 -20.08 -10.27 17.91
N LYS A 100 -20.20 -11.46 18.49
CA LYS A 100 -19.59 -11.83 19.77
C LYS A 100 -18.49 -12.85 19.54
N ALA A 101 -17.40 -12.71 20.28
CA ALA A 101 -16.24 -13.58 20.27
C ALA A 101 -15.52 -13.51 21.62
N ASP A 102 -14.64 -14.48 21.87
CA ASP A 102 -13.79 -14.53 23.06
C ASP A 102 -12.66 -13.48 23.01
N ALA A 103 -12.23 -13.11 21.79
CA ALA A 103 -11.21 -12.09 21.55
C ALA A 103 -11.56 -11.25 20.31
N TYR A 104 -11.12 -9.99 20.32
CA TYR A 104 -11.33 -9.03 19.23
C TYR A 104 -10.00 -8.42 18.82
N VAL A 105 -9.75 -8.35 17.51
CA VAL A 105 -8.56 -7.72 16.93
C VAL A 105 -9.01 -6.69 15.91
N ALA A 106 -8.55 -5.45 16.07
CA ALA A 106 -8.80 -4.36 15.12
C ALA A 106 -7.57 -4.13 14.24
N ALA A 107 -7.49 -4.83 13.11
CA ALA A 107 -6.46 -4.63 12.09
C ALA A 107 -6.85 -3.50 11.11
N CYS A 108 -7.04 -2.29 11.62
CA CYS A 108 -7.42 -1.11 10.84
C CYS A 108 -6.20 -0.22 10.53
N ASP A 109 -6.29 0.56 9.46
CA ASP A 109 -5.39 1.69 9.22
C ASP A 109 -5.61 2.82 10.24
N VAL A 110 -4.75 3.83 10.23
CA VAL A 110 -4.80 4.95 11.19
C VAL A 110 -6.16 5.68 11.17
N PRO A 111 -6.73 6.08 10.02
CA PRO A 111 -8.07 6.67 9.98
C PRO A 111 -9.16 5.70 10.46
N GLY A 112 -9.09 4.43 10.07
CA GLY A 112 -10.07 3.42 10.44
C GLY A 112 -10.11 3.15 11.94
N ILE A 113 -8.94 3.01 12.59
CA ILE A 113 -8.87 2.78 14.04
C ILE A 113 -9.32 4.02 14.82
N LYS A 114 -8.92 5.23 14.40
CA LYS A 114 -9.36 6.48 15.05
C LYS A 114 -10.87 6.66 15.03
N ARG A 115 -11.53 6.19 13.96
CA ARG A 115 -12.99 6.19 13.84
C ARG A 115 -13.66 5.09 14.68
N LEU A 116 -13.00 3.94 14.82
CA LEU A 116 -13.57 2.78 15.51
C LEU A 116 -13.47 2.88 17.03
N LEU A 117 -12.40 3.49 17.55
CA LEU A 117 -12.16 3.58 18.99
C LEU A 117 -13.22 4.46 19.67
N PRO A 118 -13.80 4.01 20.80
CA PRO A 118 -14.67 4.85 21.62
C PRO A 118 -13.94 6.10 22.10
N ALA A 119 -14.61 7.26 22.06
CA ALA A 119 -14.01 8.53 22.45
C ALA A 119 -13.48 8.51 23.89
N GLN A 120 -14.20 7.82 24.79
CA GLN A 120 -13.85 7.67 26.20
C GLN A 120 -12.54 6.87 26.40
N TRP A 121 -12.14 6.04 25.43
CA TRP A 121 -10.88 5.29 25.55
C TRP A 121 -9.66 6.18 25.39
N ARG A 122 -9.83 7.42 24.92
CA ARG A 122 -8.76 8.43 24.90
C ARG A 122 -8.32 8.88 26.30
N ASP A 123 -9.07 8.55 27.35
CA ASP A 123 -8.60 8.73 28.72
C ASP A 123 -7.38 7.85 29.04
N TRP A 124 -7.16 6.79 28.25
CA TRP A 124 -5.98 5.94 28.35
C TRP A 124 -4.90 6.40 27.36
N GLU A 125 -3.72 6.71 27.89
CA GLU A 125 -2.58 7.21 27.10
C GLU A 125 -2.26 6.32 25.89
N PHE A 126 -2.36 5.00 26.05
CA PHE A 126 -2.13 4.04 24.96
C PHE A 126 -3.00 4.34 23.73
N PHE A 127 -4.30 4.58 23.92
CA PHE A 127 -5.22 4.87 22.82
C PHE A 127 -5.15 6.33 22.38
N ASP A 128 -4.87 7.27 23.29
CA ASP A 128 -4.70 8.66 22.90
C ASP A 128 -3.48 8.87 21.99
N ASN A 129 -2.40 8.12 22.22
CA ASN A 129 -1.20 8.16 21.37
C ASN A 129 -1.49 7.81 19.90
N ILE A 130 -2.52 7.03 19.60
CA ILE A 130 -2.94 6.73 18.22
C ILE A 130 -3.39 8.02 17.49
N TYR A 131 -3.94 8.99 18.21
CA TYR A 131 -4.40 10.26 17.62
C TYR A 131 -3.26 11.16 17.17
N LYS A 132 -2.04 10.95 17.66
CA LYS A 132 -0.81 11.63 17.21
C LYS A 132 -0.31 11.15 15.84
N LEU A 133 -0.78 9.99 15.36
CA LEU A 133 -0.38 9.43 14.07
C LEU A 133 -1.15 10.10 12.93
N VAL A 134 -0.47 10.56 11.89
CA VAL A 134 -1.10 11.14 10.69
C VAL A 134 -0.66 10.32 9.48
N GLY A 135 -1.62 10.01 8.60
CA GLY A 135 -1.32 9.30 7.35
C GLY A 135 -0.63 10.22 6.35
N VAL A 136 0.31 9.68 5.59
CA VAL A 136 0.98 10.39 4.50
C VAL A 136 0.21 10.13 3.20
N PRO A 137 -0.14 11.17 2.43
CA PRO A 137 -0.85 11.04 1.16
C PRO A 137 0.08 10.53 0.06
N VAL A 138 -0.37 9.51 -0.65
CA VAL A 138 0.36 8.86 -1.75
C VAL A 138 -0.61 8.61 -2.90
N VAL A 139 -0.16 8.83 -4.13
CA VAL A 139 -0.92 8.49 -5.34
C VAL A 139 -0.13 7.48 -6.15
N THR A 140 -0.78 6.39 -6.58
CA THR A 140 -0.21 5.43 -7.52
C THR A 140 -0.84 5.64 -8.89
N VAL A 141 0.00 5.81 -9.90
CA VAL A 141 -0.43 5.97 -11.29
C VAL A 141 0.04 4.78 -12.10
N GLN A 142 -0.85 4.24 -12.93
CA GLN A 142 -0.52 3.17 -13.87
C GLN A 142 -0.77 3.65 -15.30
N LEU A 143 0.26 3.60 -16.14
CA LEU A 143 0.23 4.06 -17.53
C LEU A 143 0.61 2.93 -18.47
N ARG A 144 -0.24 2.66 -19.47
CA ARG A 144 -0.01 1.65 -20.50
C ARG A 144 0.51 2.32 -21.77
N TYR A 145 1.56 1.77 -22.34
CA TYR A 145 2.20 2.30 -23.55
C TYR A 145 2.25 1.27 -24.66
N ASN A 146 2.05 1.71 -25.91
CA ASN A 146 2.17 0.88 -27.10
C ASN A 146 3.64 0.66 -27.54
N GLY A 147 4.52 0.36 -26.59
CA GLY A 147 5.95 0.11 -26.74
C GLY A 147 6.59 -0.17 -25.38
N TRP A 148 7.87 -0.51 -25.38
CA TRP A 148 8.67 -0.80 -24.20
C TRP A 148 9.43 0.45 -23.73
N VAL A 149 8.83 1.22 -22.83
CA VAL A 149 9.35 2.54 -22.43
C VAL A 149 10.59 2.45 -21.54
N THR A 150 10.84 1.28 -20.94
CA THR A 150 12.05 1.02 -20.15
C THR A 150 13.18 0.38 -20.98
N GLU A 151 12.99 0.17 -22.28
CA GLU A 151 14.08 -0.16 -23.20
C GLU A 151 14.77 1.13 -23.64
N LEU A 152 15.96 1.37 -23.08
CA LEU A 152 16.66 2.66 -23.20
C LEU A 152 17.75 2.66 -24.29
N GLN A 153 18.14 1.50 -24.81
CA GLN A 153 19.32 1.38 -25.68
C GLN A 153 18.95 1.27 -27.16
N ASP A 154 17.83 0.63 -27.47
CA ASP A 154 17.43 0.32 -28.85
C ASP A 154 15.98 0.74 -29.12
N LEU A 155 15.83 1.76 -29.96
CA LEU A 155 14.54 2.34 -30.31
C LEU A 155 13.66 1.39 -31.13
N GLU A 156 14.24 0.54 -31.97
CA GLU A 156 13.47 -0.44 -32.74
C GLU A 156 12.94 -1.54 -31.81
N ARG A 157 13.77 -1.98 -30.84
CA ARG A 157 13.34 -2.91 -29.78
C ARG A 157 12.29 -2.31 -28.86
N SER A 158 12.41 -1.02 -28.54
CA SER A 158 11.41 -0.31 -27.75
C SER A 158 10.05 -0.25 -28.47
N ARG A 159 10.03 -0.02 -29.79
CA ARG A 159 8.77 0.14 -30.54
C ARG A 159 8.09 -1.16 -30.93
N GLN A 160 8.83 -2.26 -31.04
CA GLN A 160 8.24 -3.55 -31.41
C GLN A 160 7.47 -4.16 -30.23
N LEU A 161 6.42 -4.93 -30.53
CA LEU A 161 5.55 -5.57 -29.52
C LEU A 161 5.62 -7.10 -29.56
N ARG A 162 6.55 -7.66 -30.34
CA ARG A 162 6.73 -9.11 -30.54
C ARG A 162 7.46 -9.76 -29.37
N GLN A 163 8.34 -9.03 -28.70
CA GLN A 163 9.13 -9.50 -27.57
C GLN A 163 9.18 -8.43 -26.48
N ALA A 164 9.04 -8.83 -25.22
CA ALA A 164 9.22 -7.93 -24.09
C ALA A 164 10.69 -7.48 -23.98
N ALA A 165 10.91 -6.18 -23.77
CA ALA A 165 12.24 -5.58 -23.64
C ALA A 165 12.21 -4.46 -22.59
N GLY A 166 13.36 -4.16 -21.99
CA GLY A 166 13.48 -3.10 -20.98
C GLY A 166 13.93 -3.59 -19.61
N LEU A 167 13.67 -2.79 -18.58
CA LEU A 167 14.18 -2.99 -17.22
C LEU A 167 13.20 -3.80 -16.37
N ASP A 168 13.63 -5.00 -15.96
CA ASP A 168 12.95 -5.85 -14.98
C ASP A 168 13.49 -5.58 -13.57
N ASN A 169 13.12 -4.45 -12.99
CA ASN A 169 13.50 -4.08 -11.63
C ASN A 169 12.57 -3.01 -11.03
N LEU A 170 12.67 -2.78 -9.72
CA LEU A 170 12.21 -1.55 -9.09
C LEU A 170 13.24 -0.45 -9.39
N LEU A 171 12.76 0.66 -9.94
CA LEU A 171 13.57 1.80 -10.36
C LEU A 171 13.29 3.00 -9.47
N TYR A 172 14.30 3.86 -9.31
CA TYR A 172 14.23 5.09 -8.54
C TYR A 172 14.61 6.26 -9.43
N THR A 173 13.99 7.40 -9.22
CA THR A 173 14.36 8.64 -9.92
C THR A 173 14.40 9.82 -8.95
N PRO A 174 15.47 10.65 -8.99
CA PRO A 174 15.52 11.90 -8.25
C PRO A 174 14.89 13.07 -8.98
N ASP A 175 14.58 12.91 -10.27
CA ASP A 175 14.26 14.01 -11.19
C ASP A 175 12.80 14.01 -11.66
N ALA A 176 11.94 13.21 -11.03
CA ALA A 176 10.51 13.16 -11.29
C ALA A 176 9.70 13.23 -9.99
N ASP A 177 8.42 13.56 -10.13
CA ASP A 177 7.46 13.62 -9.02
C ASP A 177 7.13 12.24 -8.43
N PHE A 178 7.51 11.16 -9.13
CA PHE A 178 7.44 9.79 -8.60
C PHE A 178 8.81 9.33 -8.09
N SER A 179 8.86 8.85 -6.86
CA SER A 179 10.13 8.44 -6.23
C SER A 179 10.63 7.08 -6.69
N CYS A 180 9.69 6.15 -6.92
CA CYS A 180 9.97 4.83 -7.45
C CYS A 180 8.92 4.42 -8.48
N PHE A 181 9.35 3.59 -9.42
CA PHE A 181 8.50 3.07 -10.49
C PHE A 181 8.98 1.71 -10.96
N ALA A 182 8.11 0.97 -11.63
CA ALA A 182 8.46 -0.29 -12.28
C ALA A 182 7.59 -0.50 -13.53
N ASP A 183 8.15 -1.20 -14.52
CA ASP A 183 7.36 -1.74 -15.63
C ASP A 183 6.78 -3.09 -15.21
N LEU A 184 5.51 -3.10 -14.81
CA LEU A 184 4.84 -4.30 -14.31
C LEU A 184 4.68 -5.37 -15.41
N ALA A 185 4.68 -5.00 -16.69
CA ALA A 185 4.64 -5.97 -17.77
C ALA A 185 5.92 -6.83 -17.85
N LEU A 186 7.02 -6.34 -17.26
CA LEU A 186 8.29 -7.07 -17.15
C LEU A 186 8.45 -7.65 -15.74
N ALA A 187 8.29 -6.82 -14.71
CA ALA A 187 8.61 -7.17 -13.33
C ALA A 187 7.53 -7.95 -12.58
N SER A 188 6.31 -7.99 -13.13
CA SER A 188 5.16 -8.69 -12.54
C SER A 188 4.29 -9.30 -13.66
N PRO A 189 4.88 -10.16 -14.52
CA PRO A 189 4.32 -10.39 -15.84
C PRO A 189 3.04 -11.25 -15.84
N GLU A 190 2.80 -12.09 -14.83
CA GLU A 190 1.72 -13.09 -14.86
C GLU A 190 0.33 -12.50 -15.08
N ASP A 191 0.07 -11.32 -14.52
CA ASP A 191 -1.22 -10.62 -14.68
C ASP A 191 -1.10 -9.29 -15.45
N TYR A 192 0.11 -8.75 -15.61
CA TYR A 192 0.31 -7.39 -16.14
C TYR A 192 0.97 -7.33 -17.52
N TYR A 193 1.61 -8.41 -17.96
CA TYR A 193 2.01 -8.59 -19.35
C TYR A 193 0.77 -8.92 -20.20
N ILE A 194 0.54 -8.14 -21.24
CA ILE A 194 -0.53 -8.39 -22.21
C ILE A 194 0.10 -8.37 -23.60
N GLU A 195 -0.05 -9.48 -24.33
CA GLU A 195 0.48 -9.63 -25.68
C GLU A 195 -0.02 -8.47 -26.56
N GLY A 196 0.92 -7.80 -27.24
CA GLY A 196 0.62 -6.66 -28.10
C GLY A 196 0.32 -5.33 -27.40
N GLN A 197 0.53 -5.18 -26.08
CA GLN A 197 0.23 -3.93 -25.36
C GLN A 197 1.42 -3.22 -24.69
N GLY A 198 2.66 -3.70 -24.85
CA GLY A 198 3.85 -3.01 -24.34
C GLY A 198 3.88 -2.80 -22.82
N SER A 199 4.63 -1.81 -22.38
CA SER A 199 4.89 -1.50 -20.96
C SER A 199 3.64 -1.12 -20.16
N LEU A 200 3.59 -1.56 -18.90
CA LEU A 200 2.71 -1.00 -17.86
C LEU A 200 3.56 -0.35 -16.79
N LEU A 201 3.79 0.95 -16.89
CA LEU A 201 4.48 1.66 -15.83
C LEU A 201 3.56 1.88 -14.63
N GLN A 202 4.02 1.49 -13.46
CA GLN A 202 3.45 1.91 -12.18
C GLN A 202 4.40 2.91 -11.52
N CYS A 203 3.93 4.13 -11.30
CA CYS A 203 4.68 5.23 -10.70
C CYS A 203 4.07 5.59 -9.34
N VAL A 204 4.92 5.77 -8.32
CA VAL A 204 4.50 6.15 -6.97
C VAL A 204 4.79 7.64 -6.75
N LEU A 205 3.74 8.46 -6.80
CA LEU A 205 3.82 9.92 -6.65
C LEU A 205 3.88 10.33 -5.18
N THR A 206 4.97 11.00 -4.80
CA THR A 206 5.27 11.36 -3.42
C THR A 206 6.03 12.69 -3.37
N PRO A 207 5.48 13.73 -2.70
CA PRO A 207 4.23 13.74 -1.94
C PRO A 207 2.97 13.64 -2.83
N GLY A 208 1.92 12.96 -2.35
CA GLY A 208 0.68 12.76 -3.10
C GLY A 208 -0.30 13.94 -3.07
N ASP A 209 -0.19 14.85 -2.10
CA ASP A 209 -1.09 16.00 -1.92
C ASP A 209 -1.32 16.84 -3.18
N PRO A 210 -0.29 17.20 -3.97
CA PRO A 210 -0.48 18.03 -5.16
C PRO A 210 -1.31 17.35 -6.26
N TYR A 211 -1.42 16.03 -6.20
CA TYR A 211 -2.08 15.20 -7.21
C TYR A 211 -3.51 14.82 -6.82
N MET A 212 -3.82 14.69 -5.52
CA MET A 212 -5.15 14.31 -5.02
C MET A 212 -6.32 15.18 -5.52
N PRO A 213 -6.20 16.51 -5.68
CA PRO A 213 -7.32 17.32 -6.17
C PRO A 213 -7.46 17.31 -7.71
N LEU A 214 -6.52 16.69 -8.43
CA LEU A 214 -6.48 16.73 -9.90
C LEU A 214 -7.39 15.67 -10.51
N THR A 215 -7.82 15.91 -11.76
CA THR A 215 -8.50 14.89 -12.56
C THR A 215 -7.50 13.87 -13.09
N ASN A 216 -7.96 12.65 -13.39
CA ASN A 216 -7.11 11.62 -13.98
C ASN A 216 -6.37 12.10 -15.23
N ASP A 217 -7.03 12.85 -16.13
CA ASP A 217 -6.42 13.36 -17.35
C ASP A 217 -5.25 14.31 -17.07
N GLU A 218 -5.38 15.18 -16.07
CA GLU A 218 -4.30 16.10 -15.68
C GLU A 218 -3.15 15.36 -15.01
N ILE A 219 -3.44 14.35 -14.17
CA ILE A 219 -2.42 13.47 -13.58
C ILE A 219 -1.65 12.75 -14.69
N ILE A 220 -2.36 12.11 -15.62
CA ILE A 220 -1.77 11.38 -16.76
C ILE A 220 -0.88 12.32 -17.57
N LYS A 221 -1.37 13.53 -17.89
CA LYS A 221 -0.63 14.53 -18.66
C LYS A 221 0.65 14.97 -17.95
N ARG A 222 0.65 15.11 -16.62
CA ARG A 222 1.84 15.49 -15.84
C ARG A 222 2.85 14.36 -15.75
N VAL A 223 2.40 13.16 -15.44
CA VAL A 223 3.28 11.99 -15.30
C VAL A 223 3.88 11.60 -16.64
N THR A 224 3.10 11.64 -17.72
CA THR A 224 3.58 11.30 -19.08
C THR A 224 4.69 12.24 -19.57
N LYS A 225 4.73 13.49 -19.11
CA LYS A 225 5.83 14.41 -19.45
C LYS A 225 7.16 14.07 -18.78
N GLN A 226 7.12 13.22 -17.76
CA GLN A 226 8.26 12.85 -16.92
C GLN A 226 8.74 11.41 -17.20
N VAL A 227 8.04 10.69 -18.08
CA VAL A 227 8.41 9.36 -18.61
C VAL A 227 9.02 9.56 -19.99
#